data_AF-A0A965AEW6-F1
#
_entry.id   AF-A0A965AEW6-F1
#
_cell.length_a   1.000
_cell.length_b   1.000
_cell.length_c   1.000
_cell.angle_alpha   90.00
_cell.angle_beta   90.00
_cell.angle_gamma   90.00
#
_symmetry.space_group_name_H-M   'P 1'
#
loop_
_entity.id
_entity.type
_entity.pdbx_description
1 polymer ?
#
loop_
_entity_poly.entity_id
_entity_poly.type
_entity_poly.pdbx_seq_one_letter_code
_entity_poly.pdbx_strand_id
1 'polypeptide(L)'
;MNMRHFLSISVLVLLSWLESYAQLAPERLAWNNLGKESWNKAEMQVRKALRKDSLNLGAIYTYAWFYFTPANPRYNIDSASFLTRKAQHYFSSLTKKDKEKNLRYPFDSIGLQKLRQYIDSTAYLRAKQLNNVEAYTFFIRNYSGSSQFNQAIELRQEVAFLDALKENTYQSFEAYIKSYPEASRTEEA
;
A
#
# COMPACT_ATOMS: atom_id res chain seq x y z
N MET A 1 -2.13 39.43 56.56
CA MET A 1 -2.87 38.23 56.13
C MET A 1 -4.05 38.68 55.26
N ASN A 2 -3.80 38.88 53.95
CA ASN A 2 -4.76 39.48 53.00
C ASN A 2 -5.37 38.38 52.12
N MET A 3 -6.51 37.84 52.56
CA MET A 3 -7.20 36.71 51.96
C MET A 3 -8.09 37.08 50.75
N ARG A 4 -7.70 38.10 49.96
CA ARG A 4 -8.45 38.53 48.75
C ARG A 4 -7.66 38.42 47.44
N HIS A 5 -6.34 38.15 47.49
CA HIS A 5 -5.52 37.97 46.29
C HIS A 5 -5.33 36.49 45.87
N PHE A 6 -5.72 35.52 46.71
CA PHE A 6 -5.60 34.09 46.38
C PHE A 6 -6.77 33.53 45.56
N LEU A 7 -7.93 34.21 45.57
CA LEU A 7 -9.13 33.79 44.85
C LEU A 7 -9.13 34.19 43.36
N SER A 8 -8.30 35.16 42.97
CA SER A 8 -8.20 35.61 41.57
C SER A 8 -7.20 34.80 40.75
N ILE A 9 -6.18 34.22 41.39
CA ILE A 9 -5.14 33.39 40.71
C ILE A 9 -5.65 31.97 40.48
N SER A 10 -6.51 31.45 41.37
CA SER A 10 -7.08 30.09 41.26
C SER A 10 -8.08 29.96 40.10
N VAL A 11 -8.78 31.03 39.72
CA VAL A 11 -9.70 31.03 38.56
C VAL A 11 -8.94 31.08 37.22
N LEU A 12 -7.75 31.70 37.18
CA LEU A 12 -6.92 31.79 35.98
C LEU A 12 -6.19 30.48 35.63
N VAL A 13 -5.85 29.65 36.64
CA VAL A 13 -5.25 28.31 36.41
C VAL A 13 -6.30 27.25 36.05
N LEU A 14 -7.57 27.46 36.40
CA LEU A 14 -8.67 26.56 36.01
C LEU A 14 -9.15 26.76 34.56
N LEU A 15 -8.85 27.91 33.94
CA LEU A 15 -9.23 28.20 32.55
C LEU A 15 -8.20 27.71 31.51
N SER A 16 -6.96 27.41 31.91
CA SER A 16 -5.97 26.80 31.01
C SER A 16 -6.18 25.29 30.76
N TRP A 17 -7.18 24.69 31.41
CA TRP A 17 -7.56 23.27 31.20
C TRP A 17 -8.72 23.07 30.21
N LEU A 18 -9.24 24.14 29.64
CA LEU A 18 -10.34 24.08 28.66
C LEU A 18 -9.91 24.37 27.21
N GLU A 19 -8.61 24.49 26.95
CA GLU A 19 -8.09 24.46 25.58
C GLU A 19 -7.74 23.04 25.14
N SER A 20 -8.66 22.09 25.36
CA SER A 20 -8.73 20.93 24.47
C SER A 20 -9.39 21.40 23.17
N TYR A 21 -8.67 22.24 22.40
CA TYR A 21 -8.91 22.29 20.97
C TYR A 21 -8.78 20.85 20.53
N ALA A 22 -9.90 20.25 20.10
CA ALA A 22 -9.97 18.85 19.70
C ALA A 22 -8.97 18.61 18.57
N GLN A 23 -7.73 18.29 18.92
CA GLN A 23 -6.64 18.17 17.98
C GLN A 23 -7.03 17.06 17.01
N LEU A 24 -7.00 17.37 15.71
CA LEU A 24 -7.31 16.37 14.68
C LEU A 24 -6.49 15.11 14.96
N ALA A 25 -7.15 13.96 14.88
CA ALA A 25 -6.50 12.68 15.12
C ALA A 25 -5.28 12.52 14.19
N PRO A 26 -4.17 11.89 14.65
CA PRO A 26 -2.92 11.86 13.89
C PRO A 26 -3.07 11.28 12.47
N GLU A 27 -3.91 10.27 12.27
CA GLU A 27 -4.24 9.72 10.95
C GLU A 27 -4.86 10.78 10.02
N ARG A 28 -5.77 11.63 10.52
CA ARG A 28 -6.36 12.71 9.71
C ARG A 28 -5.33 13.78 9.35
N LEU A 29 -4.44 14.12 10.29
CA LEU A 29 -3.34 15.03 10.01
C LEU A 29 -2.38 14.45 8.97
N ALA A 30 -2.12 13.14 9.03
CA ALA A 30 -1.33 12.45 8.03
C ALA A 30 -1.96 12.57 6.64
N TRP A 31 -3.25 12.29 6.50
CA TRP A 31 -3.97 12.42 5.22
C TRP A 31 -3.90 13.85 4.66
N ASN A 32 -4.15 14.85 5.50
CA ASN A 32 -4.09 16.24 5.08
C ASN A 32 -2.67 16.66 4.65
N ASN A 33 -1.65 16.20 5.36
CA ASN A 33 -0.26 16.47 5.00
C ASN A 33 0.15 15.74 3.72
N LEU A 34 -0.37 14.54 3.49
CA LEU A 34 -0.15 13.78 2.26
C LEU A 34 -0.69 14.56 1.05
N GLY A 35 -1.93 15.07 1.12
CA GLY A 35 -2.53 15.88 0.05
C GLY A 35 -1.84 17.23 -0.18
N LYS A 36 -1.04 17.71 0.77
CA LYS A 36 -0.20 18.92 0.65
C LYS A 36 1.26 18.59 0.29
N GLU A 37 1.54 17.35 -0.09
CA GLU A 37 2.88 16.87 -0.42
C GLU A 37 3.92 17.08 0.68
N SER A 38 3.45 17.23 1.93
CA SER A 38 4.29 17.46 3.10
C SER A 38 4.77 16.12 3.65
N TRP A 39 5.59 15.40 2.87
CA TRP A 39 5.94 13.99 3.08
C TRP A 39 6.46 13.68 4.48
N ASN A 40 7.42 14.46 4.99
CA ASN A 40 7.98 14.24 6.33
C ASN A 40 6.93 14.43 7.44
N LYS A 41 6.04 15.42 7.28
CA LYS A 41 4.95 15.65 8.24
C LYS A 41 3.89 14.55 8.15
N ALA A 42 3.58 14.08 6.95
CA ALA A 42 2.66 12.98 6.72
C ALA A 42 3.16 11.70 7.41
N GLU A 43 4.42 11.30 7.13
CA GLU A 43 5.02 10.11 7.71
C GLU A 43 5.11 10.18 9.23
N MET A 44 5.53 11.33 9.79
CA MET A 44 5.57 11.54 11.24
C MET A 44 4.19 11.29 11.88
N GLN A 45 3.12 11.80 11.30
CA GLN A 45 1.77 11.65 11.82
C GLN A 45 1.23 10.22 11.65
N VAL A 46 1.51 9.56 10.52
CA VAL A 46 1.22 8.13 10.32
C VAL A 46 1.92 7.30 11.39
N ARG A 47 3.23 7.49 11.59
CA ARG A 47 3.99 6.74 12.60
C ARG A 47 3.50 7.02 14.01
N LYS A 48 3.03 8.23 14.30
CA LYS A 48 2.39 8.55 15.58
C LYS A 48 1.08 7.78 15.77
N ALA A 49 0.22 7.72 14.75
CA ALA A 49 -1.01 6.93 14.79
C ALA A 49 -0.72 5.43 14.98
N LEU A 50 0.18 4.86 14.17
CA LEU A 50 0.52 3.43 14.20
C LEU A 50 1.23 2.97 15.48
N ARG A 51 1.94 3.88 16.17
CA ARG A 51 2.51 3.59 17.49
C ARG A 51 1.43 3.49 18.57
N LYS A 52 0.38 4.30 18.47
CA LYS A 52 -0.75 4.28 19.42
C LYS A 52 -1.69 3.11 19.16
N ASP A 53 -1.95 2.84 17.88
CA ASP A 53 -2.79 1.75 17.41
C ASP A 53 -2.21 1.20 16.09
N SER A 54 -1.59 0.03 16.16
CA SER A 54 -0.92 -0.62 15.03
C SER A 54 -1.89 -1.15 13.96
N LEU A 55 -3.19 -1.18 14.28
CA LEU A 55 -4.29 -1.57 13.41
C LEU A 55 -5.11 -0.35 12.96
N ASN A 56 -4.69 0.88 13.25
CA ASN A 56 -5.40 2.08 12.82
C ASN A 56 -5.53 2.10 11.29
N LEU A 57 -6.72 1.81 10.81
CA LEU A 57 -6.96 1.56 9.39
C LEU A 57 -6.71 2.81 8.54
N GLY A 58 -7.05 3.99 9.05
CA GLY A 58 -6.77 5.26 8.37
C GLY A 58 -5.30 5.54 8.23
N ALA A 59 -4.52 5.27 9.28
CA ALA A 59 -3.07 5.40 9.21
C ALA A 59 -2.46 4.40 8.22
N ILE A 60 -2.88 3.12 8.25
CA ILE A 60 -2.39 2.10 7.30
C ILE A 60 -2.73 2.49 5.86
N TYR A 61 -3.98 2.89 5.59
CA TYR A 61 -4.43 3.30 4.27
C TYR A 61 -3.68 4.55 3.76
N THR A 62 -3.50 5.54 4.63
CA THR A 62 -2.73 6.75 4.29
C THR A 62 -1.28 6.40 4.02
N TYR A 63 -0.72 5.44 4.75
CA TYR A 63 0.66 5.03 4.52
C TYR A 63 0.82 4.24 3.22
N ALA A 64 -0.18 3.46 2.83
CA ALA A 64 -0.20 2.81 1.53
C ALA A 64 -0.16 3.85 0.41
N TRP A 65 -1.02 4.89 0.49
CA TRP A 65 -0.97 6.01 -0.46
C TRP A 65 0.34 6.78 -0.41
N PHE A 66 0.90 7.02 0.77
CA PHE A 66 2.22 7.65 0.92
C PHE A 66 3.28 6.93 0.09
N TYR A 67 3.38 5.60 0.20
CA TYR A 67 4.33 4.82 -0.60
C TYR A 67 3.93 4.73 -2.08
N PHE A 68 2.66 4.95 -2.43
CA PHE A 68 2.18 4.83 -3.80
C PHE A 68 2.04 6.18 -4.54
N THR A 69 2.37 7.31 -3.92
CA THR A 69 2.38 8.61 -4.59
C THR A 69 3.73 8.84 -5.30
N PRO A 70 3.79 8.90 -6.64
CA PRO A 70 5.07 9.00 -7.37
C PRO A 70 5.91 10.24 -7.02
N ALA A 71 5.27 11.35 -6.64
CA ALA A 71 5.95 12.58 -6.20
C ALA A 71 6.66 12.44 -4.84
N ASN A 72 6.35 11.41 -4.07
CA ASN A 72 7.01 11.15 -2.80
C ASN A 72 8.39 10.51 -3.03
N PRO A 73 9.50 11.08 -2.52
CA PRO A 73 10.83 10.47 -2.63
C PRO A 73 10.95 9.06 -2.05
N ARG A 74 10.02 8.67 -1.16
CA ARG A 74 9.95 7.32 -0.57
C ARG A 74 9.03 6.38 -1.36
N TYR A 75 8.64 6.71 -2.59
CA TYR A 75 7.78 5.88 -3.42
C TYR A 75 8.28 4.43 -3.50
N ASN A 76 7.39 3.48 -3.21
CA ASN A 76 7.70 2.06 -3.18
C ASN A 76 6.43 1.21 -3.35
N ILE A 77 6.28 0.58 -4.51
CA ILE A 77 5.10 -0.23 -4.88
C ILE A 77 4.89 -1.39 -3.91
N ASP A 78 5.96 -2.06 -3.48
CA ASP A 78 5.86 -3.28 -2.67
C ASP A 78 5.43 -2.97 -1.23
N SER A 79 5.90 -1.85 -0.67
CA SER A 79 5.46 -1.30 0.62
C SER A 79 3.99 -0.88 0.56
N ALA A 80 3.59 -0.22 -0.53
CA ALA A 80 2.20 0.14 -0.76
C ALA A 80 1.31 -1.12 -0.86
N SER A 81 1.74 -2.14 -1.61
CA SER A 81 1.04 -3.42 -1.76
C SER A 81 0.86 -4.14 -0.42
N PHE A 82 1.93 -4.21 0.37
CA PHE A 82 1.89 -4.80 1.71
C PHE A 82 0.86 -4.09 2.61
N LEU A 83 0.90 -2.75 2.68
CA LEU A 83 0.00 -1.97 3.51
C LEU A 83 -1.45 -2.05 3.03
N THR A 84 -1.70 -2.03 1.72
CA THR A 84 -3.04 -2.20 1.15
C THR A 84 -3.62 -3.57 1.47
N ARG A 85 -2.84 -4.66 1.36
CA ARG A 85 -3.28 -6.01 1.77
C ARG A 85 -3.58 -6.07 3.27
N LYS A 86 -2.73 -5.47 4.10
CA LYS A 86 -2.97 -5.34 5.55
C LYS A 86 -4.28 -4.61 5.84
N ALA A 87 -4.53 -3.48 5.15
CA ALA A 87 -5.75 -2.70 5.29
C ALA A 87 -7.00 -3.48 4.85
N GLN A 88 -6.94 -4.18 3.70
CA GLN A 88 -8.04 -5.02 3.22
C GLN A 88 -8.37 -6.15 4.19
N HIS A 89 -7.36 -6.87 4.68
CA HIS A 89 -7.54 -7.94 5.65
C HIS A 89 -8.21 -7.42 6.93
N TYR A 90 -7.68 -6.33 7.50
CA TYR A 90 -8.25 -5.77 8.72
C TYR A 90 -9.66 -5.22 8.51
N PHE A 91 -9.91 -4.48 7.42
CA PHE A 91 -11.25 -3.99 7.10
C PHE A 91 -12.26 -5.14 6.95
N SER A 92 -11.85 -6.27 6.36
CA SER A 92 -12.71 -7.46 6.23
C SER A 92 -13.12 -8.04 7.59
N SER A 93 -12.22 -8.00 8.58
CA SER A 93 -12.46 -8.49 9.94
C SER A 93 -13.32 -7.56 10.82
N LEU A 94 -13.56 -6.31 10.41
CA LEU A 94 -14.35 -5.36 11.19
C LEU A 94 -15.84 -5.75 11.22
N THR A 95 -16.47 -5.56 12.38
CA THR A 95 -17.93 -5.68 12.52
C THR A 95 -18.64 -4.60 11.70
N LYS A 96 -19.93 -4.79 11.41
CA LYS A 96 -20.73 -3.78 10.69
C LYS A 96 -20.71 -2.41 11.40
N LYS A 97 -20.87 -2.41 12.73
CA LYS A 97 -20.83 -1.21 13.58
C LYS A 97 -19.47 -0.50 13.52
N ASP A 98 -18.38 -1.27 13.47
CA ASP A 98 -17.03 -0.69 13.38
C ASP A 98 -16.73 -0.16 11.98
N LYS A 99 -17.22 -0.81 10.93
CA LYS A 99 -17.15 -0.28 9.55
C LYS A 99 -17.88 1.07 9.46
N GLU A 100 -19.08 1.18 10.05
CA GLU A 100 -19.86 2.43 10.08
C GLU A 100 -19.14 3.56 10.82
N LYS A 101 -18.48 3.26 11.96
CA LYS A 101 -17.65 4.26 12.67
C LYS A 101 -16.45 4.74 11.85
N ASN A 102 -15.90 3.86 11.00
CA ASN A 102 -14.76 4.16 10.13
C ASN A 102 -15.13 4.91 8.84
N LEU A 103 -16.42 5.11 8.53
CA LEU A 103 -16.89 5.91 7.37
C LEU A 103 -16.44 7.38 7.39
N ARG A 104 -15.85 7.86 8.49
CA ARG A 104 -15.35 9.23 8.63
C ARG A 104 -13.98 9.46 7.97
N TYR A 105 -13.51 8.54 7.15
CA TYR A 105 -12.24 8.59 6.44
C TYR A 105 -12.46 8.27 4.96
N PRO A 106 -11.63 8.78 4.03
CA PRO A 106 -11.71 8.46 2.60
C PRO A 106 -11.26 7.03 2.24
N PHE A 107 -11.58 6.03 3.07
CA PHE A 107 -11.45 4.62 2.72
C PHE A 107 -12.76 3.87 3.00
N ASP A 108 -13.14 3.05 2.04
CA ASP A 108 -14.18 2.02 2.13
C ASP A 108 -13.68 0.78 1.37
N SER A 109 -14.52 -0.25 1.20
CA SER A 109 -14.08 -1.44 0.44
C SER A 109 -13.73 -1.10 -1.00
N ILE A 110 -14.44 -0.14 -1.60
CA ILE A 110 -14.27 0.27 -3.00
C ILE A 110 -12.94 1.01 -3.17
N GLY A 111 -12.61 1.96 -2.29
CA GLY A 111 -11.36 2.70 -2.29
C GLY A 111 -10.15 1.79 -2.07
N LEU A 112 -10.26 0.83 -1.14
CA LEU A 112 -9.20 -0.18 -0.92
C LEU A 112 -9.02 -1.10 -2.13
N GLN A 113 -10.12 -1.49 -2.80
CA GLN A 113 -10.06 -2.30 -4.01
C GLN A 113 -9.43 -1.51 -5.17
N LYS A 114 -9.83 -0.25 -5.38
CA LYS A 114 -9.26 0.63 -6.40
C LYS A 114 -7.77 0.86 -6.19
N LEU A 115 -7.34 1.17 -4.95
CA LEU A 115 -5.92 1.33 -4.63
C LEU A 115 -5.13 0.06 -4.97
N ARG A 116 -5.65 -1.12 -4.62
CA ARG A 116 -5.02 -2.39 -5.00
C ARG A 116 -4.92 -2.54 -6.52
N GLN A 117 -5.98 -2.26 -7.27
CA GLN A 117 -5.94 -2.35 -8.73
C GLN A 117 -4.89 -1.43 -9.36
N TYR A 118 -4.73 -0.20 -8.83
CA TYR A 118 -3.69 0.71 -9.30
C TYR A 118 -2.28 0.18 -8.99
N ILE A 119 -2.07 -0.33 -7.77
CA ILE A 119 -0.80 -0.94 -7.36
C ILE A 119 -0.48 -2.15 -8.24
N ASP A 120 -1.43 -3.07 -8.42
CA ASP A 120 -1.28 -4.27 -9.24
C ASP A 120 -0.95 -3.91 -10.69
N SER A 121 -1.68 -2.96 -11.28
CA SER A 121 -1.42 -2.49 -12.64
C SER A 121 -0.03 -1.85 -12.78
N THR A 122 0.40 -1.09 -11.78
CA THR A 122 1.73 -0.46 -11.80
C THR A 122 2.86 -1.48 -11.62
N ALA A 123 2.64 -2.49 -10.76
CA ALA A 123 3.58 -3.61 -10.60
C ALA A 123 3.71 -4.43 -11.89
N TYR A 124 2.61 -4.62 -12.61
CA TYR A 124 2.63 -5.26 -13.92
C TYR A 124 3.40 -4.43 -14.95
N LEU A 125 3.19 -3.11 -15.00
CA LEU A 125 3.96 -2.22 -15.88
C LEU A 125 5.46 -2.26 -15.55
N ARG A 126 5.84 -2.33 -14.27
CA ARG A 126 7.24 -2.56 -13.86
C ARG A 126 7.77 -3.87 -14.43
N ALA A 127 7.00 -4.96 -14.36
CA ALA A 127 7.41 -6.25 -14.92
C ALA A 127 7.59 -6.17 -16.44
N LYS A 128 6.65 -5.52 -17.14
CA LYS A 128 6.76 -5.25 -18.58
C LYS A 128 7.94 -4.39 -18.98
N GLN A 129 8.31 -3.41 -18.15
CA GLN A 129 9.46 -2.55 -18.42
C GLN A 129 10.78 -3.32 -18.30
N LEU A 130 10.88 -4.22 -17.32
CA LEU A 130 12.06 -5.07 -17.12
C LEU A 130 12.11 -6.22 -18.14
N ASN A 131 10.95 -6.71 -18.57
CA ASN A 131 10.74 -7.72 -19.61
C ASN A 131 11.67 -8.94 -19.55
N ASN A 132 11.78 -9.54 -18.36
CA ASN A 132 12.55 -10.76 -18.13
C ASN A 132 11.76 -11.76 -17.27
N VAL A 133 12.20 -13.02 -17.27
CA VAL A 133 11.55 -14.11 -16.55
C VAL A 133 11.41 -13.81 -15.06
N GLU A 134 12.45 -13.21 -14.45
CA GLU A 134 12.49 -12.89 -13.03
C GLU A 134 11.43 -11.85 -12.66
N ALA A 135 11.28 -10.81 -13.46
CA ALA A 135 10.34 -9.71 -13.22
C ALA A 135 8.88 -10.18 -13.33
N TYR A 136 8.55 -10.95 -14.36
CA TYR A 136 7.21 -11.55 -14.45
C TYR A 136 6.96 -12.58 -13.35
N THR A 137 7.96 -13.40 -13.00
CA THR A 137 7.85 -14.33 -11.87
C THR A 137 7.60 -13.62 -10.56
N PHE A 138 8.30 -12.51 -10.30
CA PHE A 138 8.07 -11.67 -9.13
C PHE A 138 6.64 -11.15 -9.11
N PHE A 139 6.14 -10.65 -10.24
CA PHE A 139 4.77 -10.17 -10.36
C PHE A 139 3.74 -11.27 -10.07
N ILE A 140 3.84 -12.41 -10.75
CA ILE A 140 2.95 -13.57 -10.58
C ILE A 140 2.89 -14.02 -9.12
N ARG A 141 4.03 -14.08 -8.44
CA ARG A 141 4.10 -14.50 -7.03
C ARG A 141 3.47 -13.51 -6.06
N ASN A 142 3.69 -12.21 -6.28
CA ASN A 142 3.33 -11.18 -5.29
C ASN A 142 1.96 -10.53 -5.55
N TYR A 143 1.45 -10.64 -6.78
CA TYR A 143 0.24 -9.96 -7.26
C TYR A 143 -0.75 -10.96 -7.88
N SER A 144 -0.87 -12.17 -7.29
CA SER A 144 -1.64 -13.29 -7.85
C SER A 144 -3.15 -13.05 -8.03
N GLY A 145 -3.72 -12.06 -7.33
CA GLY A 145 -5.13 -11.66 -7.49
C GLY A 145 -5.36 -10.51 -8.47
N SER A 146 -4.32 -10.13 -9.23
CA SER A 146 -4.40 -9.08 -10.24
C SER A 146 -5.17 -9.56 -11.48
N SER A 147 -5.89 -8.64 -12.15
CA SER A 147 -6.47 -8.91 -13.47
C SER A 147 -5.43 -9.20 -14.56
N GLN A 148 -4.17 -8.81 -14.35
CA GLN A 148 -3.07 -9.04 -15.29
C GLN A 148 -2.30 -10.34 -15.04
N PHE A 149 -2.76 -11.18 -14.11
CA PHE A 149 -2.06 -12.41 -13.71
C PHE A 149 -1.80 -13.36 -14.89
N ASN A 150 -2.83 -13.70 -15.67
CA ASN A 150 -2.68 -14.63 -16.81
C ASN A 150 -1.78 -14.04 -17.90
N GLN A 151 -1.93 -12.74 -18.19
CA GLN A 151 -1.10 -12.05 -19.18
C GLN A 151 0.39 -12.04 -18.76
N ALA A 152 0.69 -11.91 -17.47
CA ALA A 152 2.06 -12.00 -16.99
C ALA A 152 2.64 -13.43 -17.10
N ILE A 153 1.80 -14.47 -16.97
CA ILE A 153 2.23 -15.86 -17.21
C ILE A 153 2.60 -16.06 -18.68
N GLU A 154 1.74 -15.62 -19.59
CA GLU A 154 1.97 -15.69 -21.04
C GLU A 154 3.26 -14.94 -21.43
N LEU A 155 3.43 -13.69 -20.96
CA LEU A 155 4.62 -12.91 -21.25
C LEU A 155 5.90 -13.51 -20.68
N ARG A 156 5.85 -14.13 -19.49
CA ARG A 156 6.99 -14.85 -18.93
C ARG A 156 7.40 -16.02 -19.81
N GLN A 157 6.42 -16.80 -20.28
CA GLN A 157 6.66 -17.96 -21.16
C GLN A 157 7.23 -17.50 -22.50
N GLU A 158 6.65 -16.45 -23.10
CA GLU A 158 7.15 -15.85 -24.33
C GLU A 158 8.62 -15.44 -24.19
N VAL A 159 8.96 -14.71 -23.14
CA VAL A 159 10.34 -14.26 -22.90
C VAL A 159 11.28 -15.43 -22.69
N ALA A 160 10.88 -16.44 -21.89
CA ALA A 160 11.70 -17.63 -21.69
C ALA A 160 11.96 -18.41 -22.98
N PHE A 161 10.97 -18.48 -23.87
CA PHE A 161 11.14 -19.11 -25.17
C PHE A 161 12.06 -18.29 -26.08
N LEU A 162 11.93 -16.96 -26.09
CA LEU A 162 12.83 -16.07 -26.83
C LEU A 162 14.27 -16.17 -26.32
N ASP A 163 14.47 -16.32 -25.01
CA ASP A 163 15.79 -16.57 -24.43
C ASP A 163 16.35 -17.93 -24.88
N ALA A 164 15.53 -18.99 -24.89
CA ALA A 164 15.93 -20.30 -25.40
C ALA A 164 16.28 -20.27 -26.90
N LEU A 165 15.51 -19.55 -27.71
CA LEU A 165 15.79 -19.31 -29.14
C LEU A 165 17.11 -18.55 -29.35
N LYS A 166 17.42 -17.59 -28.48
CA LYS A 166 18.64 -16.80 -28.56
C LYS A 166 19.88 -17.64 -28.21
N GLU A 167 19.76 -18.53 -27.23
CA GLU A 167 20.82 -19.49 -26.90
C GLU A 167 20.96 -20.58 -27.96
N ASN A 168 19.83 -21.01 -28.55
CA ASN A 168 19.73 -21.97 -29.63
C ASN A 168 20.48 -23.29 -29.35
N THR A 169 20.29 -23.85 -28.17
CA THR A 169 20.88 -25.13 -27.76
C THR A 169 19.80 -26.13 -27.37
N TYR A 170 20.10 -27.42 -27.51
CA TYR A 170 19.19 -28.46 -27.03
C TYR A 170 18.84 -28.28 -25.54
N GLN A 171 19.83 -27.93 -24.73
CA GLN A 171 19.68 -27.74 -23.29
C GLN A 171 18.76 -26.56 -22.95
N SER A 172 18.80 -25.47 -23.74
CA SER A 172 17.96 -24.30 -23.51
C SER A 172 16.49 -24.58 -23.81
N PHE A 173 16.21 -25.31 -24.90
CA PHE A 173 14.86 -25.78 -25.22
C PHE A 173 14.35 -26.84 -24.24
N GLU A 174 15.20 -27.81 -23.84
CA GLU A 174 14.84 -28.81 -22.83
C GLU A 174 14.49 -28.14 -21.48
N ALA A 175 15.26 -27.14 -21.07
CA ALA A 175 14.99 -26.36 -19.85
C ALA A 175 13.67 -25.59 -19.96
N TYR A 176 13.37 -25.00 -21.12
CA TYR A 176 12.09 -24.33 -21.38
C TYR A 176 10.91 -25.30 -21.26
N ILE A 177 10.94 -26.42 -22.00
CA ILE A 177 9.89 -27.45 -21.99
C ILE A 177 9.64 -27.97 -20.57
N LYS A 178 10.72 -28.26 -19.83
CA LYS A 178 10.62 -28.74 -18.45
C LYS A 178 10.03 -27.70 -17.49
N SER A 179 10.31 -26.42 -17.72
CA SER A 179 9.85 -25.33 -16.87
C SER A 179 8.41 -24.92 -17.18
N TYR A 180 7.96 -25.11 -18.42
CA TYR A 180 6.65 -24.65 -18.91
C TYR A 180 5.96 -25.72 -19.79
N PRO A 181 5.65 -26.91 -19.24
CA PRO A 181 5.10 -28.02 -20.04
C PRO A 181 3.78 -27.67 -20.73
N GLU A 182 2.96 -26.82 -20.11
CA GLU A 182 1.65 -26.38 -20.63
C GLU A 182 1.72 -25.08 -21.45
N ALA A 183 2.91 -24.57 -21.78
CA ALA A 183 3.02 -23.38 -22.62
C ALA A 183 2.60 -23.70 -24.07
N SER A 184 1.98 -22.71 -24.74
CA SER A 184 1.55 -22.88 -26.13
C SER A 184 2.70 -23.24 -27.08
N ARG A 185 3.91 -22.76 -26.80
CA ARG A 185 5.11 -23.02 -27.62
C ARG A 185 5.90 -24.26 -27.23
N THR A 186 5.37 -25.12 -26.35
CA THR A 186 6.06 -26.38 -26.00
C THR A 186 6.19 -27.32 -27.22
N GLU A 187 5.24 -27.29 -28.15
CA GLU A 187 5.31 -28.09 -29.39
C GLU A 187 6.32 -27.53 -30.41
N GLU A 188 6.65 -26.23 -30.32
CA GLU A 188 7.58 -25.54 -31.21
C GLU A 188 9.04 -25.56 -30.70
N ALA A 189 9.24 -25.87 -29.42
CA ALA A 189 10.53 -25.93 -28.73
C ALA A 189 11.22 -27.28 -28.92
#